data_AF-A0A0S8BWX8-F1
#
_entry.id   AF-A0A0S8BWX8-F1
#
_cell.length_a   1.000
_cell.length_b   1.000
_cell.length_c   1.000
_cell.angle_alpha   90.00
_cell.angle_beta   90.00
_cell.angle_gamma   90.00
#
_symmetry.space_group_name_H-M   'P 1'
#
loop_
_entity.id
_entity.type
_entity.pdbx_description
1 polymer ?
#
loop_
_entity_poly.entity_id
_entity_poly.type
_entity_poly.pdbx_seq_one_letter_code
_entity_poly.pdbx_strand_id
1 'polypeptide(L)' 'MKLREILKSPVFALGHKWHFKKRTDGYESDTTALIRSMLDEESVREDQRWAWERWRNDASALKR' A
#
# COMPACT_ATOMS: atom_id res chain seq x y z
N MET A 1 15.52 10.65 18.54
CA MET A 1 14.97 9.77 17.50
C MET A 1 15.81 9.99 16.24
N LYS A 2 16.59 9.01 15.77
CA LYS A 2 17.20 9.13 14.44
C LYS A 2 16.05 9.19 13.45
N LEU A 3 15.96 10.23 12.63
CA LEU A 3 15.05 10.27 11.49
C LEU A 3 15.37 9.04 10.64
N ARG A 4 14.54 7.99 10.76
CA ARG A 4 14.54 6.91 9.78
C ARG A 4 14.25 7.57 8.44
N GLU A 5 15.08 7.29 7.44
CA GLU A 5 14.89 7.81 6.08
C GLU A 5 13.42 7.61 5.70
N ILE A 6 12.77 8.72 5.30
CA ILE A 6 11.40 8.67 4.81
C ILE A 6 11.47 7.82 3.53
N LEU A 7 10.83 6.65 3.57
CA LEU A 7 10.67 5.82 2.38
C LEU A 7 9.96 6.68 1.32
N LYS A 8 10.62 6.87 0.18
CA LYS A 8 10.01 7.55 -0.96
C LYS A 8 8.95 6.63 -1.53
N SER A 9 7.74 7.16 -1.73
CA SER A 9 6.67 6.38 -2.35
C SER A 9 7.08 5.86 -3.73
N PRO A 10 6.64 4.65 -4.09
CA PRO A 10 6.97 4.06 -5.37
C PRO A 10 6.42 4.92 -6.51
N VAL A 11 7.26 5.17 -7.52
CA VAL A 11 6.89 5.90 -8.73
C VAL A 11 6.82 4.91 -9.88
N PHE A 12 5.67 4.86 -10.53
CA PHE A 12 5.42 3.96 -11.66
C PHE A 12 5.62 4.70 -12.99
N ALA A 13 6.04 3.97 -14.01
CA ALA A 13 6.18 4.54 -15.35
C ALA A 13 4.83 5.01 -15.90
N LEU A 14 4.87 6.03 -16.77
CA LEU A 14 3.69 6.49 -17.49
C LEU A 14 3.11 5.32 -18.31
N GLY A 15 1.83 4.99 -18.06
CA GLY A 15 1.16 3.88 -18.73
C GLY A 15 1.27 2.53 -18.02
N HIS A 16 1.91 2.45 -16.85
CA HIS A 16 1.85 1.25 -16.00
C HIS A 16 0.40 0.89 -15.70
N LYS A 17 0.04 -0.38 -15.89
CA LYS A 17 -1.29 -0.91 -15.60
C LYS A 17 -1.14 -2.19 -14.80
N TRP A 18 -1.87 -2.26 -13.70
CA TRP A 18 -1.99 -3.49 -12.94
C TRP A 18 -2.97 -4.44 -13.63
N HIS A 19 -2.49 -5.63 -13.94
CA HIS A 19 -3.33 -6.73 -14.38
C HIS A 19 -3.91 -7.42 -13.14
N PHE A 20 -5.24 -7.53 -13.08
CA PHE A 20 -5.91 -8.24 -12.01
C PHE A 20 -6.96 -9.21 -12.57
N LYS A 21 -7.19 -10.28 -11.83
CA LYS A 21 -8.23 -11.27 -12.11
C LYS A 21 -9.01 -11.50 -10.83
N LYS A 22 -10.35 -11.51 -10.95
CA LYS A 22 -11.22 -11.86 -9.83
C LYS A 22 -11.01 -13.31 -9.40
N ARG A 23 -11.11 -13.57 -8.10
CA ARG A 23 -11.18 -14.92 -7.57
C ARG A 23 -12.47 -15.59 -8.04
N THR A 24 -12.40 -16.91 -8.18
CA THR A 24 -13.53 -17.73 -8.64
C THR A 24 -14.37 -18.28 -7.49
N ASP A 25 -13.89 -18.19 -6.25
CA ASP A 25 -14.46 -18.81 -5.05
C ASP A 25 -15.35 -17.87 -4.23
N GLY A 26 -15.86 -16.78 -4.83
CA GLY A 26 -16.77 -15.87 -4.16
C GLY A 26 -16.98 -14.56 -4.93
N TYR A 27 -17.72 -13.63 -4.31
CA TYR A 27 -17.83 -12.28 -4.85
C TYR A 27 -16.55 -11.50 -4.58
N GLU A 28 -15.95 -10.96 -5.63
CA GLU A 28 -14.86 -9.98 -5.58
C GLU A 28 -15.19 -8.82 -6.52
N SER A 29 -15.14 -7.59 -6.01
CA SER A 29 -15.28 -6.40 -6.87
C SER A 29 -14.02 -6.18 -7.70
N ASP A 30 -14.13 -5.48 -8.84
CA ASP A 30 -12.96 -5.11 -9.65
C ASP A 30 -11.94 -4.31 -8.84
N THR A 31 -12.41 -3.42 -7.97
CA THR A 31 -11.56 -2.63 -7.07
C THR A 31 -10.80 -3.52 -6.09
N THR A 32 -11.47 -4.51 -5.48
CA THR A 32 -10.83 -5.44 -4.54
C THR A 32 -9.75 -6.27 -5.24
N ALA A 33 -10.06 -6.79 -6.43
CA ALA A 33 -9.10 -7.56 -7.21
C ALA A 33 -7.88 -6.72 -7.63
N LEU A 34 -8.11 -5.46 -8.05
CA LEU A 34 -7.04 -4.52 -8.38
C LEU A 34 -6.13 -4.23 -7.19
N ILE A 35 -6.69 -3.84 -6.04
CA ILE A 35 -5.91 -3.52 -4.83
C ILE A 35 -5.08 -4.72 -4.40
N ARG A 36 -5.67 -5.92 -4.44
CA ARG A 36 -4.94 -7.15 -4.13
C ARG A 36 -3.75 -7.36 -5.06
N SER A 37 -3.94 -7.21 -6.37
CA SER A 37 -2.85 -7.35 -7.34
C SER A 37 -1.78 -6.27 -7.20
N MET A 38 -2.12 -5.06 -6.75
CA MET A 38 -1.11 -4.03 -6.44
C MET A 38 -0.24 -4.43 -5.24
N LEU A 39 -0.80 -5.13 -4.26
CA LEU A 39 -0.07 -5.61 -3.07
C LEU A 39 0.89 -6.77 -3.34
N ASP A 40 0.78 -7.42 -4.52
CA ASP A 40 1.74 -8.42 -4.96
C ASP A 40 3.09 -7.78 -5.35
N GLU A 41 3.12 -6.45 -5.61
CA GLU A 41 4.37 -5.70 -5.80
C GLU A 41 5.00 -5.30 -4.46
N GLU A 42 6.26 -5.70 -4.23
CA GLU A 42 6.97 -5.44 -2.98
C GLU A 42 7.05 -3.95 -2.63
N SER A 43 7.30 -3.10 -3.63
CA SER A 43 7.44 -1.65 -3.43
C SER A 43 6.15 -1.00 -2.91
N VAL A 44 4.99 -1.47 -3.35
CA VAL A 44 3.69 -1.04 -2.84
C VAL A 44 3.47 -1.56 -1.42
N ARG A 45 3.83 -2.84 -1.18
CA ARG A 45 3.65 -3.48 0.11
C ARG A 45 4.48 -2.83 1.22
N GLU A 46 5.73 -2.49 0.93
CA GLU A 46 6.64 -1.79 1.86
C GLU A 46 6.15 -0.38 2.16
N ASP A 47 5.72 0.37 1.15
CA ASP A 47 5.17 1.72 1.32
C ASP A 47 3.91 1.71 2.19
N GLN A 48 2.97 0.79 1.94
CA GLN A 48 1.78 0.65 2.77
C GLN A 48 2.10 0.27 4.21
N ARG A 49 3.05 -0.66 4.42
CA ARG A 49 3.50 -1.04 5.76
C ARG A 49 4.11 0.15 6.48
N TRP A 50 4.99 0.90 5.84
CA TRP A 50 5.63 2.07 6.41
C TRP A 50 4.61 3.16 6.75
N ALA A 51 3.66 3.44 5.84
CA ALA A 51 2.60 4.41 6.08
C ALA A 51 1.73 4.02 7.27
N TRP A 52 1.37 2.73 7.38
CA TRP A 52 0.62 2.18 8.52
C TRP A 52 1.40 2.28 9.83
N GLU A 53 2.67 1.87 9.84
CA GLU A 53 3.54 1.96 11.00
C GLU A 53 3.74 3.40 11.46
N ARG A 54 3.92 4.33 10.51
CA ARG A 54 4.00 5.76 10.81
C ARG A 54 2.71 6.26 11.44
N TRP A 55 1.56 5.98 10.84
CA TRP A 55 0.26 6.39 11.38
C TRP A 55 0.02 5.82 12.78
N ARG A 56 0.28 4.53 12.98
CA ARG A 56 0.08 3.83 14.25
C ARG A 56 1.01 4.33 15.37
N ASN A 57 2.25 4.67 15.02
CA ASN A 57 3.26 5.12 15.99
C ASN A 57 3.31 6.64 16.16
N ASP A 58 2.57 7.40 15.37
CA ASP A 58 2.43 8.84 15.54
C ASP A 58 1.51 9.14 16.72
N ALA A 59 2.10 9.14 17.92
CA ALA A 59 1.42 9.42 19.18
C ALA A 59 0.82 10.84 19.25
N SER A 60 1.13 11.74 18.30
CA SER A 60 0.54 13.08 18.25
C SER A 60 -0.97 13.06 18.02
N ALA A 61 -1.50 12.07 17.29
CA ALA A 61 -2.94 11.89 17.08
C ALA A 61 -3.71 11.51 18.37
N LEU A 62 -3.00 11.01 19.40
CA LEU A 62 -3.55 10.65 20.71
C LEU A 62 -3.34 11.73 21.78
N LYS A 63 -2.57 12.79 21.47
CA LYS A 63 -2.39 13.94 22.37
C LYS A 63 -3.55 14.93 22.14
N ARG A 64 -4.70 14.64 22.76
CA ARG A 64 -5.73 15.65 23.04
C ARG A 64 -5.42 16.33 24.37
#